data_AF-X0VQP7-F1
#
_entry.id   AF-X0VQP7-F1
#
_cell.length_a   1.000
_cell.length_b   1.000
_cell.length_c   1.000
_cell.angle_alpha   90.00
_cell.angle_beta   90.00
_cell.angle_gamma   90.00
#
_symmetry.space_group_name_H-M   'P 1'
#
loop_
_entity.id
_entity.type
_entity.pdbx_description
1 polymer ?
#
loop_
_entity_poly.entity_id
_entity_poly.type
_entity_poly.pdbx_seq_one_letter_code
_entity_poly.pdbx_strand_id
1 'polypeptide(L)'
;MKKRYSKMFLMLSVIIYGLLSVFNLSFAAGQGETAWETFSQEASDYLEMAVKKMDEAIKTYQGVNYPNKELWVEAIDYAEKAIEADPDFIEAHYRLAQIYQYTNWYYREAREWERYIELIQKKEVISSEAEQKLAFAYYRLGYAAYQREDYDSCILYLQKAVDVDPEMTEAHYWLARVFYEEGRLNDSLSSWQKVLEIDSYYPRAQYFYTKVKSSIKYGKQAYSHYEAGYNIYEQRLF
;
A
#
# COMPACT_ATOMS: atom_id res chain seq x y z
N MET A 1 -9.23 40.31 63.39
CA MET A 1 -10.66 39.92 63.27
C MET A 1 -10.72 38.48 62.74
N LYS A 2 -11.43 37.60 63.48
CA LYS A 2 -11.96 36.24 63.21
C LYS A 2 -11.22 35.34 62.17
N LYS A 3 -10.51 34.26 62.56
CA LYS A 3 -10.97 32.86 62.87
C LYS A 3 -11.70 32.20 61.68
N ARG A 4 -11.53 30.93 61.27
CA ARG A 4 -10.86 29.72 61.80
C ARG A 4 -10.99 28.60 60.73
N TYR A 5 -10.06 27.63 60.74
CA TYR A 5 -10.19 26.31 60.11
C TYR A 5 -11.18 25.39 60.86
N SER A 6 -11.88 24.48 60.14
CA SER A 6 -12.34 23.12 60.57
C SER A 6 -12.98 22.41 59.37
N LYS A 7 -12.37 21.38 58.75
CA LYS A 7 -12.50 19.91 58.98
C LYS A 7 -13.92 19.28 58.87
N MET A 8 -14.00 18.35 57.90
CA MET A 8 -14.58 16.98 57.93
C MET A 8 -16.09 16.68 57.69
N PHE A 9 -16.32 15.76 56.72
CA PHE A 9 -17.30 14.63 56.65
C PHE A 9 -18.79 14.98 56.33
N LEU A 10 -19.61 14.23 55.55
CA LEU A 10 -19.53 12.95 54.83
C LEU A 10 -20.82 12.74 53.94
N MET A 11 -20.68 12.06 52.78
CA MET A 11 -21.57 11.08 52.07
C MET A 11 -23.00 11.36 51.55
N LEU A 12 -23.22 10.98 50.27
CA LEU A 12 -24.13 9.91 49.75
C LEU A 12 -24.00 9.87 48.20
N SER A 13 -23.23 8.95 47.59
CA SER A 13 -23.59 7.60 47.11
C SER A 13 -24.47 7.54 45.85
N VAL A 14 -23.87 7.18 44.70
CA VAL A 14 -24.44 6.15 43.80
C VAL A 14 -23.29 5.27 43.33
N ILE A 15 -23.31 4.03 43.81
CA ILE A 15 -22.52 2.90 43.34
C ILE A 15 -23.40 2.18 42.33
N ILE A 16 -22.95 1.99 41.08
CA ILE A 16 -23.28 0.80 40.31
C ILE A 16 -21.99 0.26 39.70
N TYR A 17 -21.56 -0.87 40.25
CA TYR A 17 -20.53 -1.74 39.68
C TYR A 17 -21.10 -2.44 38.44
N GLY A 18 -20.28 -2.53 37.40
CA GLY A 18 -20.48 -3.42 36.26
C GLY A 18 -19.11 -3.72 35.65
N LEU A 19 -18.46 -4.76 36.18
CA LEU A 19 -17.22 -5.33 35.67
C LEU A 19 -17.36 -5.71 34.18
N LEU A 20 -16.55 -5.08 33.34
CA LEU A 20 -15.97 -5.73 32.16
C LEU A 20 -14.46 -5.47 32.18
N SER A 21 -13.82 -6.18 33.11
CA SER A 21 -12.42 -6.54 33.00
C SER A 21 -12.30 -7.59 31.89
N VAL A 22 -11.92 -7.16 30.69
CA VAL A 22 -11.25 -8.02 29.72
C VAL A 22 -9.85 -7.46 29.53
N PHE A 23 -8.93 -8.14 30.22
CA PHE A 23 -7.49 -8.22 29.99
C PHE A 23 -6.87 -7.22 29.01
N ASN A 24 -6.27 -6.16 29.55
CA ASN A 24 -5.08 -5.56 28.94
C ASN A 24 -3.91 -6.52 29.21
N LEU A 25 -3.62 -7.43 28.28
CA LEU A 25 -2.33 -8.11 28.21
C LEU A 25 -1.42 -7.28 27.31
N SER A 26 -0.42 -6.65 27.91
CA SER A 26 0.74 -6.15 27.19
C SER A 26 1.43 -7.31 26.50
N PHE A 27 1.31 -7.38 25.17
CA PHE A 27 2.30 -8.04 24.34
C PHE A 27 3.29 -6.99 23.86
N ALA A 28 4.47 -6.98 24.47
CA ALA A 28 5.58 -6.16 24.03
C ALA A 28 6.39 -6.94 22.98
N ALA A 29 5.94 -6.90 21.72
CA ALA A 29 6.75 -7.08 20.51
C ALA A 29 5.87 -6.84 19.26
N GLY A 30 6.05 -5.70 18.59
CA GLY A 30 5.33 -5.36 17.35
C GLY A 30 4.35 -4.21 17.54
N GLN A 31 4.26 -3.30 16.58
CA GLN A 31 3.72 -1.95 16.73
C GLN A 31 2.23 -1.87 16.41
N GLY A 32 1.49 -1.04 17.16
CA GLY A 32 0.24 -0.41 16.70
C GLY A 32 -0.85 -1.36 16.21
N GLU A 33 -1.35 -2.26 17.06
CA GLU A 33 -2.56 -3.02 16.72
C GLU A 33 -3.76 -2.06 16.57
N THR A 34 -4.42 -2.21 15.44
CA THR A 34 -5.50 -1.39 14.88
C THR A 34 -6.66 -1.25 15.86
N ALA A 35 -6.64 -0.20 16.69
CA ALA A 35 -7.64 0.07 17.73
C ALA A 35 -9.10 0.21 17.21
N TRP A 36 -9.30 0.20 15.90
CA TRP A 36 -10.59 0.32 15.21
C TRP A 36 -11.15 -1.03 14.72
N GLU A 37 -10.45 -2.15 14.89
CA GLU A 37 -10.91 -3.45 14.41
C GLU A 37 -11.25 -4.43 15.55
N THR A 38 -12.43 -5.03 15.48
CA THR A 38 -12.79 -6.20 16.31
C THR A 38 -12.68 -7.44 15.42
N PHE A 39 -11.86 -8.40 15.81
CA PHE A 39 -11.54 -9.59 15.01
C PHE A 39 -11.55 -10.87 15.86
N SER A 40 -11.65 -12.02 15.20
CA SER A 40 -11.51 -13.32 15.87
C SER A 40 -10.07 -13.54 16.37
N GLN A 41 -9.90 -14.01 17.61
CA GLN A 41 -8.58 -14.40 18.12
C GLN A 41 -7.92 -15.46 17.22
N GLU A 42 -8.70 -16.42 16.73
CA GLU A 42 -8.23 -17.44 15.80
C GLU A 42 -7.70 -16.82 14.49
N ALA A 43 -8.41 -15.81 13.96
CA ALA A 43 -7.97 -15.09 12.76
C ALA A 43 -6.67 -14.31 13.02
N SER A 44 -6.54 -13.70 14.19
CA SER A 44 -5.32 -13.00 14.62
C SER A 44 -4.12 -13.95 14.72
N ASP A 45 -4.30 -15.12 15.33
CA ASP A 45 -3.24 -16.11 15.50
C ASP A 45 -2.74 -16.61 14.13
N TYR A 46 -3.66 -16.85 13.18
CA TYR A 46 -3.29 -17.20 11.81
C TYR A 46 -2.56 -16.07 11.09
N LEU A 47 -3.02 -14.83 11.24
CA LEU A 47 -2.37 -13.69 10.61
C LEU A 47 -0.93 -13.48 11.13
N GLU A 48 -0.70 -13.66 12.43
CA GLU A 48 0.65 -13.60 13.01
C GLU A 48 1.59 -14.62 12.35
N MET A 49 1.11 -15.87 12.18
CA MET A 49 1.88 -16.91 11.50
C MET A 49 2.14 -16.57 10.03
N ALA A 50 1.17 -15.99 9.33
CA ALA A 50 1.33 -15.54 7.94
C ALA A 50 2.42 -14.47 7.81
N VAL A 51 2.40 -13.45 8.67
CA VAL A 51 3.39 -12.37 8.68
C VAL A 51 4.78 -12.92 9.00
N LYS A 52 4.89 -13.79 10.00
CA LYS A 52 6.15 -14.45 10.35
C LYS A 52 6.73 -15.21 9.16
N LYS A 53 5.92 -15.99 8.45
CA LYS A 53 6.35 -16.76 7.28
C LYS A 53 6.73 -15.87 6.10
N MET A 54 6.00 -14.78 5.88
CA MET A 54 6.37 -13.75 4.91
C MET A 54 7.74 -13.14 5.22
N ASP A 55 7.99 -12.75 6.48
CA ASP A 55 9.28 -12.16 6.89
C ASP A 55 10.43 -13.16 6.76
N GLU A 56 10.20 -14.42 7.14
CA GLU A 56 11.14 -15.52 6.91
C GLU A 56 11.44 -15.69 5.42
N ALA A 57 10.43 -15.63 4.54
CA ALA A 57 10.58 -15.74 3.10
C ALA A 57 11.42 -14.60 2.52
N ILE A 58 11.11 -13.36 2.89
CA ILE A 58 11.84 -12.16 2.44
C ILE A 58 13.33 -12.27 2.81
N LYS A 59 13.61 -12.64 4.06
CA LYS A 59 14.98 -12.79 4.56
C LYS A 59 15.73 -13.93 3.88
N THR A 60 15.05 -15.05 3.65
CA THR A 60 15.67 -16.29 3.15
C THR A 60 15.93 -16.23 1.65
N TYR A 61 14.99 -15.68 0.87
CA TYR A 61 15.06 -15.81 -0.58
C TYR A 61 15.84 -14.70 -1.29
N GLN A 62 15.99 -13.51 -0.69
CA GLN A 62 16.84 -12.36 -1.11
C GLN A 62 16.80 -11.98 -2.62
N GLY A 63 15.87 -12.52 -3.39
CA GLY A 63 15.85 -12.49 -4.85
C GLY A 63 14.44 -12.74 -5.38
N VAL A 64 14.31 -13.35 -6.56
CA VAL A 64 12.97 -13.52 -7.16
C VAL A 64 12.10 -14.41 -6.29
N ASN A 65 10.91 -13.90 -5.98
CA ASN A 65 9.91 -14.56 -5.17
C ASN A 65 8.85 -15.17 -6.09
N TYR A 66 8.52 -16.43 -5.79
CA TYR A 66 7.50 -17.17 -6.49
C TYR A 66 6.57 -17.81 -5.46
N PRO A 67 5.26 -17.86 -5.72
CA PRO A 67 4.28 -18.33 -4.74
C PRO A 67 4.36 -19.83 -4.44
N ASN A 68 5.06 -20.61 -5.25
CA ASN A 68 5.28 -22.04 -5.02
C ASN A 68 6.51 -22.34 -4.15
N LYS A 69 7.27 -21.33 -3.71
CA LYS A 69 8.33 -21.54 -2.71
C LYS A 69 7.68 -21.81 -1.36
N GLU A 70 8.25 -22.75 -0.62
CA GLU A 70 7.70 -23.28 0.64
C GLU A 70 7.23 -22.18 1.61
N LEU A 71 8.09 -21.21 1.94
CA LEU A 71 7.72 -20.16 2.90
C LEU A 71 6.61 -19.23 2.38
N TRP A 72 6.53 -19.03 1.05
CA TRP A 72 5.45 -18.25 0.45
C TRP A 72 4.14 -19.04 0.44
N VAL A 73 4.19 -20.36 0.20
CA VAL A 73 3.01 -21.24 0.31
C VAL A 73 2.48 -21.22 1.74
N GLU A 74 3.35 -21.35 2.74
CA GLU A 74 2.95 -21.28 4.15
C GLU A 74 2.36 -19.91 4.51
N ALA A 75 2.98 -18.82 4.07
CA ALA A 75 2.47 -17.47 4.33
C ALA A 75 1.08 -17.25 3.72
N ILE A 76 0.86 -17.72 2.48
CA ILE A 76 -0.44 -17.64 1.81
C ILE A 76 -1.48 -18.48 2.56
N ASP A 77 -1.16 -19.74 2.90
CA ASP A 77 -2.07 -20.64 3.60
C ASP A 77 -2.53 -20.08 4.95
N TYR A 78 -1.61 -19.53 5.75
CA TYR A 78 -1.98 -18.90 7.03
C TYR A 78 -2.82 -17.63 6.83
N ALA A 79 -2.52 -16.80 5.83
CA ALA A 79 -3.32 -15.61 5.56
C ALA A 79 -4.73 -15.96 5.03
N GLU A 80 -4.85 -17.00 4.20
CA GLU A 80 -6.15 -17.52 3.75
C GLU A 80 -6.96 -18.06 4.94
N LYS A 81 -6.35 -18.80 5.87
CA LYS A 81 -7.01 -19.26 7.11
C LYS A 81 -7.46 -18.11 8.02
N ALA A 82 -6.70 -17.03 8.10
CA ALA A 82 -7.11 -15.84 8.83
C ALA A 82 -8.40 -15.24 8.26
N ILE A 83 -8.51 -15.16 6.93
CA ILE A 83 -9.71 -14.67 6.22
C ILE A 83 -10.86 -15.68 6.33
N GLU A 84 -10.60 -16.98 6.32
CA GLU A 84 -11.63 -18.00 6.54
C GLU A 84 -12.25 -17.90 7.95
N ALA A 85 -11.42 -17.64 8.96
CA ALA A 85 -11.86 -17.45 10.33
C ALA A 85 -12.60 -16.10 10.54
N ASP A 86 -12.20 -15.05 9.82
CA ASP A 86 -12.86 -13.75 9.84
C ASP A 86 -12.79 -13.04 8.46
N PRO A 87 -13.84 -13.16 7.62
CA PRO A 87 -13.86 -12.58 6.27
C PRO A 87 -13.95 -11.05 6.20
N ASP A 88 -14.19 -10.37 7.33
CA ASP A 88 -14.22 -8.91 7.41
C ASP A 88 -12.94 -8.39 8.11
N PHE A 89 -11.92 -9.23 8.35
CA PHE A 89 -10.64 -8.84 8.95
C PHE A 89 -9.77 -8.05 7.95
N ILE A 90 -9.79 -6.72 8.08
CA ILE A 90 -9.17 -5.76 7.17
C ILE A 90 -7.68 -6.00 7.05
N GLU A 91 -6.99 -6.15 8.18
CA GLU A 91 -5.54 -6.34 8.17
C GLU A 91 -5.14 -7.66 7.49
N ALA A 92 -5.95 -8.72 7.58
CA ALA A 92 -5.66 -9.98 6.88
C ALA A 92 -5.69 -9.82 5.35
N HIS A 93 -6.69 -9.09 4.82
CA HIS A 93 -6.73 -8.76 3.39
C HIS A 93 -5.53 -7.90 2.96
N TYR A 94 -5.15 -6.90 3.78
CA TYR A 94 -3.96 -6.09 3.53
C TYR A 94 -2.69 -6.95 3.44
N ARG A 95 -2.47 -7.85 4.40
CA ARG A 95 -1.27 -8.73 4.43
C ARG A 95 -1.27 -9.76 3.31
N LEU A 96 -2.42 -10.38 3.01
CA LEU A 96 -2.49 -11.32 1.89
C LEU A 96 -2.19 -10.64 0.55
N ALA A 97 -2.67 -9.41 0.36
CA ALA A 97 -2.33 -8.61 -0.82
C ALA A 97 -0.82 -8.31 -0.91
N GLN A 98 -0.15 -8.00 0.21
CA GLN A 98 1.31 -7.84 0.25
C GLN A 98 2.05 -9.16 -0.08
N ILE A 99 1.56 -10.30 0.39
CA ILE A 99 2.15 -11.60 0.05
C ILE A 99 2.03 -11.86 -1.46
N TYR A 100 0.87 -11.56 -2.06
CA TYR A 100 0.69 -11.67 -3.51
C TYR A 100 1.51 -10.66 -4.30
N GLN A 101 1.76 -9.46 -3.77
CA GLN A 101 2.73 -8.50 -4.31
C GLN A 101 4.12 -9.11 -4.41
N TYR A 102 4.64 -9.63 -3.29
CA TYR A 102 6.00 -10.17 -3.26
C TYR A 102 6.16 -11.31 -4.26
N THR A 103 5.11 -12.09 -4.46
CA THR A 103 5.09 -13.26 -5.35
C THR A 103 4.63 -12.96 -6.78
N ASN A 104 4.38 -11.69 -7.14
CA ASN A 104 3.91 -11.22 -8.45
C ASN A 104 2.60 -11.89 -8.93
N TRP A 105 1.70 -12.23 -8.02
CA TRP A 105 0.38 -12.76 -8.33
C TRP A 105 -0.66 -11.64 -8.51
N TYR A 106 -0.49 -10.84 -9.58
CA TYR A 106 -1.24 -9.59 -9.80
C TYR A 106 -2.77 -9.72 -9.76
N TYR A 107 -3.34 -10.84 -10.23
CA TYR A 107 -4.80 -11.04 -10.19
C TYR A 107 -5.32 -11.26 -8.77
N ARG A 108 -4.64 -12.11 -7.98
CA ARG A 108 -5.01 -12.36 -6.58
C ARG A 108 -4.68 -11.16 -5.70
N GLU A 109 -3.55 -10.50 -5.95
CA GLU A 109 -3.22 -9.22 -5.35
C GLU A 109 -4.35 -8.19 -5.52
N ALA A 110 -4.83 -8.00 -6.75
CA ALA A 110 -5.86 -7.00 -7.01
C ALA A 110 -7.16 -7.30 -6.25
N ARG A 111 -7.58 -8.56 -6.21
CA ARG A 111 -8.77 -8.98 -5.45
C ARG A 111 -8.67 -8.63 -3.97
N GLU A 112 -7.53 -8.88 -3.34
CA GLU A 112 -7.35 -8.60 -1.92
C GLU A 112 -7.23 -7.09 -1.63
N TRP A 113 -6.63 -6.31 -2.53
CA TRP A 113 -6.66 -4.85 -2.41
C TRP A 113 -8.06 -4.26 -2.56
N GLU A 114 -8.85 -4.75 -3.52
CA GLU A 114 -10.25 -4.34 -3.69
C GLU A 114 -11.06 -4.63 -2.42
N ARG A 115 -10.85 -5.81 -1.83
CA ARG A 115 -11.52 -6.21 -0.59
C ARG A 115 -11.09 -5.38 0.61
N TYR A 116 -9.79 -5.08 0.74
CA TYR A 116 -9.28 -4.15 1.75
C TYR A 116 -9.95 -2.78 1.65
N ILE A 117 -10.01 -2.21 0.43
CA ILE A 117 -10.63 -0.90 0.18
C ILE A 117 -12.12 -0.92 0.51
N GLU A 118 -12.84 -1.95 0.08
CA GLU A 118 -14.27 -2.14 0.37
C GLU A 118 -14.52 -2.11 1.89
N LEU A 119 -13.74 -2.85 2.66
CA LEU A 119 -13.92 -2.95 4.11
C LEU A 119 -13.57 -1.65 4.83
N ILE A 120 -12.48 -0.97 4.44
CA ILE A 120 -12.11 0.35 4.98
C ILE A 120 -13.24 1.36 4.77
N GLN A 121 -13.84 1.38 3.57
CA GLN A 121 -14.95 2.26 3.25
C GLN A 121 -16.23 1.87 4.00
N LYS A 122 -16.57 0.58 4.01
CA LYS A 122 -17.77 0.03 4.68
C LYS A 122 -17.75 0.29 6.18
N LYS A 123 -16.59 0.17 6.82
CA LYS A 123 -16.41 0.40 8.28
C LYS A 123 -16.08 1.87 8.62
N GLU A 124 -16.03 2.76 7.63
CA GLU A 124 -15.71 4.19 7.80
C GLU A 124 -14.42 4.41 8.62
N VAL A 125 -13.37 3.63 8.32
CA VAL A 125 -12.11 3.69 9.06
C VAL A 125 -11.38 4.99 8.71
N ILE A 126 -11.31 5.91 9.68
CA ILE A 126 -10.68 7.22 9.49
C ILE A 126 -9.48 7.33 10.43
N SER A 127 -8.29 7.25 9.84
CA SER A 127 -7.02 7.56 10.51
C SER A 127 -5.95 7.87 9.46
N SER A 128 -4.91 8.62 9.85
CA SER A 128 -3.80 8.92 8.92
C SER A 128 -3.10 7.65 8.43
N GLU A 129 -3.00 6.62 9.28
CA GLU A 129 -2.45 5.32 8.87
C GLU A 129 -3.35 4.63 7.84
N ALA A 130 -4.67 4.63 8.06
CA ALA A 130 -5.63 4.05 7.12
C ALA A 130 -5.62 4.79 5.77
N GLU A 131 -5.50 6.13 5.78
CA GLU A 131 -5.37 6.93 4.56
C GLU A 131 -4.08 6.58 3.78
N GLN A 132 -2.95 6.45 4.47
CA GLN A 132 -1.69 6.04 3.84
C GLN A 132 -1.78 4.63 3.25
N LYS A 133 -2.33 3.66 4.00
CA LYS A 133 -2.56 2.29 3.51
C LYS A 133 -3.56 2.26 2.35
N LEU A 134 -4.57 3.13 2.36
CA LEU A 134 -5.56 3.27 1.29
C LEU A 134 -4.95 3.83 0.00
N ALA A 135 -4.15 4.90 0.09
CA ALA A 135 -3.39 5.42 -1.05
C ALA A 135 -2.46 4.33 -1.63
N PHE A 136 -1.77 3.60 -0.75
CA PHE A 136 -0.94 2.48 -1.14
C PHE A 136 -1.74 1.40 -1.88
N ALA A 137 -2.87 0.95 -1.34
CA ALA A 137 -3.72 -0.06 -1.98
C ALA A 137 -4.18 0.37 -3.39
N TYR A 138 -4.60 1.63 -3.56
CA TYR A 138 -4.94 2.18 -4.87
C TYR A 138 -3.75 2.19 -5.83
N TYR A 139 -2.56 2.59 -5.36
CA TYR A 139 -1.35 2.53 -6.16
C TYR A 139 -1.09 1.09 -6.65
N ARG A 140 -1.19 0.11 -5.76
CA ARG A 140 -0.91 -1.28 -6.10
C ARG A 140 -1.93 -1.86 -7.07
N LEU A 141 -3.21 -1.51 -6.96
CA LEU A 141 -4.21 -1.81 -7.99
C LEU A 141 -3.87 -1.19 -9.34
N GLY A 142 -3.44 0.06 -9.34
CA GLY A 142 -3.00 0.75 -10.55
C GLY A 142 -1.80 0.06 -11.21
N TYR A 143 -0.82 -0.37 -10.41
CA TYR A 143 0.34 -1.13 -10.89
C TYR A 143 -0.06 -2.52 -11.41
N ALA A 144 -0.92 -3.24 -10.70
CA ALA A 144 -1.43 -4.54 -11.14
C ALA A 144 -2.21 -4.43 -12.46
N ALA A 145 -2.97 -3.34 -12.66
CA ALA A 145 -3.63 -3.03 -13.92
C ALA A 145 -2.63 -2.71 -15.05
N TYR A 146 -1.57 -1.95 -14.76
CA TYR A 146 -0.49 -1.69 -15.70
C TYR A 146 0.16 -2.99 -16.22
N GLN A 147 0.44 -3.94 -15.32
CA GLN A 147 1.02 -5.25 -15.69
C GLN A 147 0.09 -6.10 -16.56
N ARG A 148 -1.22 -5.83 -16.53
CA ARG A 148 -2.23 -6.46 -17.37
C ARG A 148 -2.52 -5.67 -18.66
N GLU A 149 -1.77 -4.60 -18.92
CA GLU A 149 -2.00 -3.65 -20.03
C GLU A 149 -3.39 -3.00 -20.00
N ASP A 150 -4.03 -2.99 -18.83
CA ASP A 150 -5.33 -2.36 -18.57
C ASP A 150 -5.08 -0.90 -18.16
N TYR A 151 -4.75 -0.07 -19.15
CA TYR A 151 -4.31 1.31 -18.93
C TYR A 151 -5.40 2.23 -18.41
N ASP A 152 -6.66 1.99 -18.77
CA ASP A 152 -7.80 2.75 -18.24
C ASP A 152 -7.95 2.54 -16.72
N SER A 153 -7.96 1.28 -16.27
CA SER A 153 -8.02 0.98 -14.84
C SER A 153 -6.76 1.42 -14.11
N CYS A 154 -5.59 1.30 -14.75
CA CYS A 154 -4.33 1.81 -14.22
C CYS A 154 -4.42 3.30 -13.89
N ILE A 155 -4.84 4.12 -14.85
CA ILE A 155 -4.99 5.56 -14.67
C ILE A 155 -6.01 5.86 -13.56
N LEU A 156 -7.17 5.19 -13.57
CA LEU A 156 -8.22 5.40 -12.57
C LEU A 156 -7.72 5.14 -11.14
N TYR A 157 -7.06 4.01 -10.89
CA TYR A 157 -6.60 3.67 -9.55
C TYR A 157 -5.42 4.53 -9.11
N LEU A 158 -4.48 4.87 -10.01
CA LEU A 158 -3.38 5.77 -9.66
C LEU A 158 -3.87 7.20 -9.38
N GLN A 159 -4.92 7.66 -10.07
CA GLN A 159 -5.59 8.92 -9.76
C GLN A 159 -6.19 8.90 -8.35
N LYS A 160 -6.90 7.83 -7.98
CA LYS A 160 -7.40 7.66 -6.60
C LYS A 160 -6.27 7.64 -5.57
N ALA A 161 -5.12 7.06 -5.90
CA ALA A 161 -3.96 7.07 -5.02
C ALA A 161 -3.47 8.49 -4.75
N VAL A 162 -3.33 9.33 -5.79
CA VAL A 162 -2.90 10.73 -5.63
C VAL A 162 -3.98 11.65 -5.05
N ASP A 163 -5.26 11.28 -5.17
CA ASP A 163 -6.36 12.00 -4.49
C ASP A 163 -6.31 11.78 -2.96
N VAL A 164 -5.88 10.60 -2.52
CA VAL A 164 -5.70 10.27 -1.09
C VAL A 164 -4.36 10.78 -0.56
N ASP A 165 -3.27 10.55 -1.30
CA ASP A 165 -1.93 11.05 -0.99
C ASP A 165 -1.33 11.80 -2.20
N PRO A 166 -1.47 13.14 -2.25
CA PRO A 166 -0.95 13.96 -3.32
C PRO A 166 0.57 13.92 -3.50
N GLU A 167 1.33 13.46 -2.50
CA GLU A 167 2.80 13.39 -2.52
C GLU A 167 3.31 11.96 -2.75
N MET A 168 2.42 11.00 -3.05
CA MET A 168 2.80 9.62 -3.36
C MET A 168 3.59 9.55 -4.67
N THR A 169 4.92 9.50 -4.53
CA THR A 169 5.85 9.58 -5.66
C THR A 169 5.70 8.40 -6.62
N GLU A 170 5.44 7.20 -6.10
CA GLU A 170 5.19 5.99 -6.90
C GLU A 170 3.94 6.14 -7.78
N ALA A 171 2.87 6.75 -7.27
CA ALA A 171 1.65 6.94 -8.04
C ALA A 171 1.88 7.92 -9.20
N HIS A 172 2.55 9.06 -8.94
CA HIS A 172 2.95 10.00 -9.99
C HIS A 172 3.91 9.37 -11.00
N TYR A 173 4.87 8.54 -10.57
CA TYR A 173 5.77 7.80 -11.45
C TYR A 173 4.99 6.92 -12.43
N TRP A 174 4.06 6.12 -11.92
CA TRP A 174 3.29 5.21 -12.77
C TRP A 174 2.25 5.93 -13.64
N LEU A 175 1.64 7.02 -13.17
CA LEU A 175 0.79 7.90 -13.99
C LEU A 175 1.60 8.45 -15.16
N ALA A 176 2.80 8.95 -14.88
CA ALA A 176 3.68 9.49 -15.91
C ALA A 176 4.01 8.43 -16.97
N ARG A 177 4.28 7.19 -16.55
CA ARG A 177 4.55 6.07 -17.44
C ARG A 177 3.33 5.69 -18.29
N VAL A 178 2.18 5.44 -17.68
CA VAL A 178 0.98 5.01 -18.43
C VAL A 178 0.48 6.10 -19.38
N PHE A 179 0.55 7.37 -18.98
CA PHE A 179 0.24 8.49 -19.89
C PHE A 179 1.20 8.56 -21.07
N TYR A 180 2.49 8.22 -20.88
CA TYR A 180 3.42 8.14 -22.00
C TYR A 180 3.02 7.03 -22.97
N GLU A 181 2.67 5.84 -22.47
CA GLU A 181 2.24 4.70 -23.30
C GLU A 181 0.99 5.04 -24.12
N GLU A 182 0.00 5.66 -23.50
CA GLU A 182 -1.24 6.17 -24.13
C GLU A 182 -1.02 7.36 -25.09
N GLY A 183 0.19 7.90 -25.16
CA GLY A 183 0.50 9.07 -26.01
C GLY A 183 -0.02 10.40 -25.44
N ARG A 184 -0.51 10.40 -24.21
CA ARG A 184 -0.91 11.57 -23.42
C ARG A 184 0.33 12.30 -22.87
N LEU A 185 1.15 12.83 -23.78
CA LEU A 185 2.50 13.31 -23.45
C LEU A 185 2.52 14.50 -22.48
N ASN A 186 1.52 15.39 -22.52
CA ASN A 186 1.47 16.52 -21.60
C ASN A 186 1.14 16.07 -20.17
N ASP A 187 0.19 15.15 -20.00
CA ASP A 187 -0.15 14.58 -18.69
C ASP A 187 1.06 13.82 -18.13
N SER A 188 1.73 13.05 -18.99
CA SER A 188 2.99 12.37 -18.63
C SER A 188 4.07 13.35 -18.16
N LEU A 189 4.22 14.49 -18.86
CA LEU A 189 5.19 15.52 -18.49
C LEU A 189 4.88 16.10 -17.11
N SER A 190 3.61 16.44 -16.85
CA SER A 190 3.16 16.98 -15.56
C SER A 190 3.40 15.99 -14.41
N SER A 191 3.10 14.71 -14.60
CA SER A 191 3.37 13.70 -13.59
C SER A 191 4.87 13.51 -13.34
N TRP A 192 5.72 13.55 -14.37
CA TRP A 192 7.18 13.52 -14.18
C TRP A 192 7.72 14.77 -13.47
N GLN A 193 7.13 15.94 -13.73
CA GLN A 193 7.47 17.17 -12.98
C GLN A 193 7.16 16.97 -11.50
N LYS A 194 5.99 16.43 -11.18
CA LYS A 194 5.61 16.17 -9.79
C LYS A 194 6.55 15.19 -9.09
N VAL A 195 6.98 14.12 -9.76
CA VAL A 195 8.02 13.21 -9.22
C VAL A 195 9.30 13.96 -8.88
N LEU A 196 9.79 14.82 -9.78
CA LEU A 196 11.02 15.60 -9.57
C LEU A 196 10.89 16.75 -8.57
N GLU A 197 9.67 17.27 -8.37
CA GLU A 197 9.35 18.24 -7.31
C GLU A 197 9.39 17.59 -5.92
N ILE A 198 8.88 16.36 -5.78
CA ILE A 198 8.88 15.62 -4.52
C ILE A 198 10.29 15.08 -4.21
N ASP A 199 10.91 14.41 -5.18
CA ASP A 199 12.27 13.90 -5.08
C ASP A 199 13.06 14.15 -6.38
N SER A 200 13.91 15.19 -6.34
CA SER A 200 14.77 15.57 -7.47
C SER A 200 15.82 14.52 -7.86
N TYR A 201 16.07 13.53 -6.99
CA TYR A 201 17.02 12.43 -7.23
C TYR A 201 16.32 11.11 -7.52
N TYR A 202 14.99 11.10 -7.71
CA TYR A 202 14.24 9.88 -7.92
C TYR A 202 14.81 9.09 -9.11
N PRO A 203 15.12 7.79 -8.94
CA PRO A 203 15.84 7.02 -9.93
C PRO A 203 15.19 7.06 -11.32
N ARG A 204 15.97 7.48 -12.31
CA ARG A 204 15.57 7.60 -13.73
C ARG A 204 14.48 8.63 -14.03
N ALA A 205 13.92 9.36 -13.05
CA ALA A 205 12.86 10.34 -13.31
C ALA A 205 13.31 11.44 -14.28
N GLN A 206 14.52 11.98 -14.11
CA GLN A 206 15.08 13.00 -15.00
C GLN A 206 15.24 12.51 -16.44
N TYR A 207 15.63 11.24 -16.62
CA TYR A 207 15.75 10.60 -17.93
C TYR A 207 14.37 10.52 -18.60
N PHE A 208 13.35 10.01 -17.91
CA PHE A 208 12.00 9.91 -18.47
C PHE A 208 11.39 11.28 -18.74
N TYR A 209 11.52 12.24 -17.83
CA TYR A 209 11.12 13.64 -18.04
C TYR A 209 11.70 14.21 -19.35
N THR A 210 13.00 14.00 -19.57
CA THR A 210 13.70 14.46 -20.79
C THR A 210 13.19 13.73 -22.04
N LYS A 211 12.94 12.42 -21.94
CA LYS A 211 12.33 11.61 -23.00
C LYS A 211 10.94 12.11 -23.38
N VAL A 212 10.09 12.45 -22.41
CA VAL A 212 8.76 13.03 -22.69
C VAL A 212 8.87 14.38 -23.38
N LYS A 213 9.72 15.29 -22.88
CA LYS A 213 9.94 16.60 -23.54
C LYS A 213 10.41 16.45 -24.98
N SER A 214 11.31 15.51 -25.23
CA SER A 214 11.81 15.25 -26.58
C SER A 214 10.73 14.63 -27.47
N SER A 215 9.90 13.75 -26.92
CA SER A 215 8.73 13.18 -27.60
C SER A 215 7.68 14.25 -27.95
N ILE A 216 7.47 15.24 -27.08
CA ILE A 216 6.59 16.39 -27.37
C ILE A 216 7.19 17.24 -28.50
N LYS A 217 8.49 17.53 -28.43
CA LYS A 217 9.18 18.40 -29.40
C LYS A 217 9.30 17.79 -30.79
N TYR A 218 9.61 16.50 -30.88
CA TYR A 218 9.98 15.83 -32.13
C TYR A 218 8.95 14.78 -32.59
N GLY A 219 7.94 14.49 -31.77
CA GLY A 219 7.00 13.40 -31.97
C GLY A 219 7.46 12.10 -31.28
N LYS A 220 6.53 11.43 -30.58
CA LYS A 220 6.79 10.20 -29.81
C LYS A 220 7.45 9.12 -30.66
N GLN A 221 6.92 8.83 -31.84
CA GLN A 221 7.43 7.79 -32.74
C GLN A 221 8.84 8.13 -33.25
N ALA A 222 9.04 9.35 -33.75
CA ALA A 222 10.34 9.79 -34.25
C ALA A 222 11.43 9.74 -33.17
N TYR A 223 11.13 10.23 -31.97
CA TYR A 223 12.07 10.19 -30.86
C TYR A 223 12.34 8.75 -30.39
N SER A 224 11.33 7.89 -30.39
CA SER A 224 11.48 6.47 -30.03
C SER A 224 12.39 5.73 -31.02
N HIS A 225 12.28 5.99 -32.33
CA HIS A 225 13.19 5.41 -33.33
C HIS A 225 14.62 5.94 -33.20
N TYR A 226 14.78 7.25 -32.93
CA TYR A 226 16.08 7.86 -32.64
C TYR A 226 16.75 7.18 -31.43
N GLU A 227 16.01 7.03 -30.34
CA GLU A 227 16.51 6.42 -29.11
C GLU A 227 16.89 4.94 -29.31
N ALA A 228 16.06 4.18 -30.03
CA ALA A 228 16.37 2.80 -30.38
C ALA A 228 17.66 2.69 -31.20
N GLY A 229 17.86 3.57 -32.20
CA GLY A 229 19.08 3.62 -32.98
C GLY A 229 20.31 4.00 -32.16
N TYR A 230 20.19 5.00 -31.29
CA TYR A 230 21.26 5.44 -30.39
C TYR A 230 21.69 4.32 -29.44
N ASN A 231 20.74 3.64 -28.80
CA ASN A 231 21.04 2.55 -27.87
C ASN A 231 21.73 1.36 -28.57
N ILE A 232 21.34 1.04 -29.81
CA ILE A 232 22.02 0.01 -30.62
C ILE A 232 23.46 0.43 -30.94
N TYR A 233 23.70 1.70 -31.22
CA TYR A 233 25.04 2.23 -31.49
C TYR A 233 25.94 2.16 -30.25
N GLU A 234 25.46 2.66 -29.11
CA GLU A 234 26.22 2.66 -27.85
C GLU A 234 26.54 1.24 -27.36
N GLN A 235 25.61 0.29 -27.49
CA GLN A 235 25.86 -1.12 -27.14
C GLN A 235 26.86 -1.84 -28.07
N ARG A 236 27.19 -1.24 -29.22
CA ARG A 236 28.12 -1.82 -30.22
C ARG A 236 29.53 -1.23 -30.15
N LEU A 237 29.76 -0.22 -29.33
CA LEU A 237 31.07 0.40 -29.14
C LEU A 237 31.71 -0.12 -27.85
N PHE A 238 32.53 -1.16 -28.02
CA PHE A 238 33.55 -1.75 -27.11
C PHE A 238 33.25 -1.82 -25.61
#